data_AF-A0A959FDA0-F1
#
_entry.id   AF-A0A959FDA0-F1
#
_cell.length_a   1.000
_cell.length_b   1.000
_cell.length_c   1.000
_cell.angle_alpha   90.00
_cell.angle_beta   90.00
_cell.angle_gamma   90.00
#
_symmetry.space_group_name_H-M   'P 1'
#
loop_
_entity.id
_entity.type
_entity.pdbx_description
1 polymer ?
#
loop_
_entity_poly.entity_id
_entity_poly.type
_entity_poly.pdbx_seq_one_letter_code
_entity_poly.pdbx_strand_id
1 'polypeptide(L)' 'IQKTDILAQLSELCQGQHSGRYSAKSITLFKSVGYALEDLVGARYFYDLAERQGLL' A
#
# COMPACT_ATOMS: atom_id res chain seq x y z
N ILE A 1 22.56 0.57 -0.85
CA ILE A 1 21.24 1.16 -0.53
C ILE A 1 21.43 2.06 0.67
N GLN A 2 21.26 3.36 0.46
CA GLN A 2 21.20 4.40 1.48
C GLN A 2 19.76 4.91 1.59
N LYS A 3 19.45 5.65 2.66
CA LYS A 3 18.11 6.23 2.86
C LYS A 3 17.66 7.11 1.69
N THR A 4 18.61 7.82 1.08
CA THR A 4 18.40 8.69 -0.10
C THR A 4 18.09 7.93 -1.39
N ASP A 5 18.32 6.61 -1.43
CA ASP A 5 17.96 5.78 -2.59
C ASP A 5 16.46 5.45 -2.62
N ILE A 6 15.74 5.69 -1.51
CA ILE A 6 14.29 5.46 -1.40
C ILE A 6 13.56 6.68 -1.98
N LEU A 7 12.90 6.50 -3.12
CA LEU A 7 12.20 7.58 -3.83
C LEU A 7 10.88 8.00 -3.17
N ALA A 8 10.13 7.03 -2.63
CA ALA A 8 8.84 7.27 -1.99
C ALA A 8 8.41 6.06 -1.14
N GLN A 9 7.57 6.33 -0.16
CA GLN A 9 6.77 5.33 0.56
C GLN A 9 5.47 5.05 -0.18
N LEU A 10 4.87 3.88 0.06
CA LEU A 10 3.58 3.52 -0.56
C LEU A 10 2.47 4.53 -0.22
N SER A 11 2.46 5.07 1.00
CA SER A 11 1.50 6.08 1.44
C SER A 11 1.57 7.37 0.61
N GLU A 12 2.78 7.81 0.25
CA GLU A 12 3.00 9.01 -0.56
C GLU A 12 2.51 8.80 -2.01
N LEU A 13 2.68 7.60 -2.56
CA LEU A 13 2.12 7.22 -3.86
C LEU A 13 0.58 7.22 -3.81
N CYS A 14 -0.02 6.60 -2.80
CA CYS A 14 -1.47 6.54 -2.64
C CYS A 14 -2.12 7.91 -2.41
N GLN A 15 -1.40 8.84 -1.78
CA GLN A 15 -1.86 10.22 -1.57
C GLN A 15 -1.59 11.14 -2.77
N GLY A 16 -0.93 10.65 -3.83
CA GLY A 16 -0.53 11.47 -4.97
C GLY A 16 0.58 12.48 -4.65
N GLN A 17 1.24 12.36 -3.50
CA GLN A 17 2.38 13.19 -3.09
C GLN A 17 3.63 12.88 -3.93
N HIS A 18 3.71 11.69 -4.50
CA HIS A 18 4.76 11.29 -5.44
C HIS A 18 4.15 10.63 -6.69
N SER A 19 4.63 10.99 -7.87
CA SER A 19 4.06 10.56 -9.17
C SER A 19 4.32 9.09 -9.52
N GLY A 20 5.24 8.44 -8.81
CA GLY A 20 5.63 7.05 -9.05
C GLY A 20 6.40 6.89 -10.36
N ARG A 21 5.97 5.95 -11.21
CA ARG A 21 6.62 5.69 -12.50
C ARG A 21 6.44 6.89 -13.43
N TYR A 22 7.55 7.48 -13.86
CA TYR A 22 7.56 8.68 -14.72
C TYR A 22 7.82 8.40 -16.21
N SER A 23 8.27 7.19 -16.59
CA SER A 23 8.47 6.83 -17.99
C SER A 23 8.34 5.33 -18.26
N ALA A 24 8.12 4.98 -19.53
CA ALA A 24 8.11 3.59 -20.00
C ALA A 24 9.48 2.90 -19.91
N LYS A 25 10.59 3.67 -19.94
CA LYS A 25 11.95 3.14 -19.84
C LYS A 25 12.40 2.91 -18.40
N SER A 26 11.68 3.44 -17.42
CA SER A 26 12.04 3.32 -16.01
C SER A 26 11.92 1.87 -15.52
N ILE A 27 12.92 1.38 -14.80
CA ILE A 27 12.80 0.17 -13.97
C ILE A 27 12.38 0.64 -12.58
N THR A 28 11.34 0.04 -12.01
CA THR A 28 10.82 0.39 -10.66
C THR A 28 10.88 -0.82 -9.75
N LEU A 29 11.35 -0.60 -8.53
CA LEU A 29 11.40 -1.61 -7.48
C LEU A 29 10.51 -1.15 -6.33
N PHE A 30 9.44 -1.89 -6.08
CA PHE A 30 8.70 -1.78 -4.83
C PHE A 30 9.16 -2.92 -3.91
N LYS A 31 9.70 -2.58 -2.74
CA LYS A 31 10.11 -3.55 -1.74
C LYS A 31 9.14 -3.51 -0.56
N SER A 32 8.36 -4.57 -0.41
CA SER A 32 7.51 -4.79 0.76
C SER A 32 8.19 -5.73 1.76
N VAL A 33 7.97 -5.46 3.05
CA VAL A 33 8.31 -6.32 4.19
C VAL A 33 7.07 -6.71 5.02
N GLY A 34 5.88 -6.26 4.60
CA GLY A 34 4.62 -6.35 5.34
C GLY A 34 4.43 -5.21 6.35
N TYR A 35 3.18 -4.79 6.54
CA TYR A 35 2.81 -3.80 7.54
C TYR A 35 1.51 -4.21 8.25
N ALA A 36 1.54 -4.32 9.58
CA ALA A 36 0.41 -4.88 10.35
C ALA A 36 -0.93 -4.13 10.16
N LEU A 37 -0.91 -2.86 9.75
CA LEU A 37 -2.14 -2.13 9.42
C LEU A 37 -2.82 -2.66 8.15
N GLU A 38 -2.07 -3.25 7.22
CA GLU A 38 -2.61 -3.90 6.02
C GLU A 38 -3.53 -5.06 6.43
N ASP A 39 -3.07 -5.89 7.38
CA ASP A 39 -3.86 -7.00 7.93
C ASP A 39 -5.09 -6.50 8.70
N LEU A 40 -4.90 -5.49 9.58
CA LEU A 40 -5.98 -4.95 10.41
C LEU A 40 -7.12 -4.35 9.56
N VAL A 41 -6.78 -3.55 8.55
CA VAL A 41 -7.77 -2.93 7.66
C VAL A 41 -8.49 -4.00 6.83
N GLY A 42 -7.76 -5.01 6.33
CA GLY A 42 -8.37 -6.16 5.64
C GLY A 42 -9.35 -6.91 6.53
N ALA A 43 -8.94 -7.24 7.76
CA ALA A 43 -9.79 -7.93 8.73
C ALA A 43 -11.04 -7.09 9.07
N ARG A 44 -10.89 -5.78 9.31
CA ARG A 44 -12.04 -4.92 9.60
C ARG A 44 -13.02 -4.85 8.43
N TYR A 45 -12.52 -4.71 7.20
CA TYR A 45 -13.36 -4.65 6.02
C TYR A 45 -14.22 -5.92 5.85
N PHE A 46 -13.61 -7.10 6.01
CA PHE A 46 -14.35 -8.37 5.89
C PHE A 46 -15.28 -8.63 7.07
N TYR A 47 -14.90 -8.21 8.28
CA TYR A 47 -15.79 -8.24 9.43
C TYR A 47 -17.05 -7.40 9.17
N ASP A 48 -16.89 -6.15 8.72
CA ASP A 48 -18.00 -5.25 8.37
C ASP A 48 -18.88 -5.82 7.25
N LEU A 49 -18.26 -6.45 6.26
CA LEU A 49 -18.97 -7.07 5.15
C LEU A 49 -19.81 -8.26 5.64
N ALA A 50 -19.26 -9.08 6.52
CA ALA A 50 -19.94 -10.25 7.06
C ALA A 50 -21.13 -9.84 7.97
N GLU A 51 -20.97 -8.81 8.80
CA GLU A 51 -22.08 -8.22 9.57
C GLU A 51 -23.22 -7.73 8.64
N ARG A 52 -22.88 -7.00 7.56
CA ARG A 52 -23.88 -6.48 6.61
C ARG A 52 -24.60 -7.57 5.81
N GLN A 53 -23.98 -8.74 5.65
CA GLN A 53 -24.55 -9.88 4.94
C GLN A 53 -25.27 -10.87 5.87
N GLY A 54 -25.29 -10.62 7.19
CA GLY A 54 -25.90 -11.52 8.17
C GLY A 54 -25.16 -12.86 8.30
N LEU A 55 -23.85 -12.86 8.04
CA LEU A 55 -22.96 -14.02 8.18
C LEU A 55 -22.29 -14.09 9.57
N LEU A 56 -22.48 -13.04 10.38
CA LEU A 56 -22.07 -12.92 11.78
C LEU A 56 -23.31 -12.68 12.65
#